data_AF-A0A1I3SSC0-F1
#
_entry.id   AF-A0A1I3SSC0-F1
#
_cell.length_a   1.000
_cell.length_b   1.000
_cell.length_c   1.000
_cell.angle_alpha   90.00
_cell.angle_beta   90.00
_cell.angle_gamma   90.00
#
_symmetry.space_group_name_H-M   'P 1'
#
loop_
_entity.id
_entity.type
_entity.pdbx_description
1 polymer ?
#
loop_
_entity_poly.entity_id
_entity_poly.type
_entity_poly.pdbx_seq_one_letter_code
_entity_poly.pdbx_strand_id
1 'polypeptide(L)'
;MAVDQGLVRRLREEVADTLARQRRDDTAAGNPQMTAQDERQFARAVINRVLDAHARAEIASGRTPLAPAEEEEVASGIHAALFGVGRLQPLLDDLDVENIDINGCDQVFVQYSDGREAKAPPVAESDDELVELIQVLGAYSGLTSRPFDSANPQLDIRLPDGSRMSAVMDVCARPSISIRRARLSRVHLDDLVRLGSVTPEVAAFLSAAVAARKNVMIAGATNAGKTTMLRALANEIGPHERLITVERALELGLGEFVDLHPNVIAFEERLPNSEGNGAITMAELVRRSLRMNPSRVIVGEVLGDEIVTMLNAMSQGNDGSLSTIHANSSIEVFNRISTYAIQSAERLPVEATMMLIAGAIDFVVFVQKHNEYHAGGRLRRFVASIREVNGIDGRVLSSEVFAPGPDGIAQPAAPIACIDDLTAVGYSPGYAFAQGVR
;
A
#
# COMPACT_ATOMS: atom_id res chain seq x y z
N MET A 1 -35.16 3.06 -7.80
CA MET A 1 -35.25 3.82 -9.07
C MET A 1 -33.87 4.42 -9.30
N ALA A 2 -33.39 4.50 -10.54
CA ALA A 2 -32.08 5.10 -10.79
C ALA A 2 -32.17 6.62 -10.59
N VAL A 3 -31.25 7.19 -9.80
CA VAL A 3 -31.12 8.63 -9.58
C VAL A 3 -31.05 9.36 -10.93
N ASP A 4 -31.78 10.47 -11.09
CA ASP A 4 -31.71 11.32 -12.28
C ASP A 4 -30.32 11.98 -12.37
N GLN A 5 -29.44 11.33 -13.13
CA GLN A 5 -28.07 11.76 -13.39
C GLN A 5 -28.00 13.17 -14.01
N GLY A 6 -29.00 13.56 -14.80
CA GLY A 6 -29.07 14.90 -15.40
C GLY A 6 -29.36 16.00 -14.37
N LEU A 7 -30.16 15.69 -13.35
CA LEU A 7 -30.42 16.58 -12.23
C LEU A 7 -29.19 16.73 -11.34
N VAL A 8 -28.54 15.61 -10.97
CA VAL A 8 -27.31 15.61 -10.15
C VAL A 8 -26.23 16.48 -10.80
N ARG A 9 -26.03 16.38 -12.13
CA ARG A 9 -25.02 17.17 -12.85
C ARG A 9 -25.28 18.68 -12.77
N ARG A 10 -26.51 19.12 -13.06
CA ARG A 10 -26.87 20.55 -13.02
C ARG A 10 -26.69 21.14 -11.62
N LEU A 11 -27.17 20.44 -10.59
CA LEU A 11 -27.04 20.91 -9.22
C LEU A 11 -25.59 20.86 -8.74
N ARG A 12 -24.79 19.89 -9.20
CA ARG A 12 -23.33 19.85 -8.95
C ARG A 12 -22.63 21.08 -9.49
N GLU A 13 -22.90 21.47 -10.74
CA GLU A 13 -22.31 22.67 -11.36
C GLU A 13 -22.60 23.92 -10.53
N GLU A 14 -23.85 24.09 -10.07
CA GLU A 14 -24.26 25.22 -9.23
C GLU A 14 -23.56 25.23 -7.85
N VAL A 15 -23.40 24.06 -7.23
CA VAL A 15 -22.64 23.91 -5.98
C VAL A 15 -21.15 24.20 -6.21
N ALA A 16 -20.55 23.67 -7.28
CA ALA A 16 -19.15 23.87 -7.62
C ALA A 16 -18.84 25.36 -7.88
N ASP A 17 -19.71 26.06 -8.62
CA ASP A 17 -19.60 27.50 -8.87
C ASP A 17 -19.66 28.32 -7.58
N THR A 18 -20.48 27.87 -6.62
CA THR A 18 -20.61 28.52 -5.32
C THR A 18 -19.36 28.30 -4.46
N LEU A 19 -18.80 27.08 -4.46
CA LEU A 19 -17.53 26.78 -3.81
C LEU A 19 -16.36 27.56 -4.44
N ALA A 20 -16.30 27.63 -5.77
CA ALA A 20 -15.26 28.36 -6.48
C ALA A 20 -15.33 29.88 -6.25
N ARG A 21 -16.54 30.45 -6.18
CA ARG A 21 -16.74 31.85 -5.78
C ARG A 21 -16.25 32.08 -4.34
N GLN A 22 -16.66 31.23 -3.41
CA GLN A 22 -16.22 31.34 -2.01
C GLN A 22 -14.69 31.32 -1.89
N ARG A 23 -14.00 30.39 -2.57
CA ARG A 23 -12.52 30.34 -2.57
C ARG A 23 -11.89 31.62 -3.10
N ARG A 24 -12.43 32.19 -4.18
CA ARG A 24 -11.94 33.46 -4.73
C ARG A 24 -12.14 34.61 -3.76
N ASP A 25 -13.30 34.67 -3.10
CA ASP A 25 -13.62 35.70 -2.13
C ASP A 25 -12.73 35.60 -0.88
N ASP A 26 -12.49 34.39 -0.37
CA ASP A 26 -11.58 34.15 0.76
C ASP A 26 -10.13 34.53 0.42
N THR A 27 -9.68 34.20 -0.80
CA THR A 27 -8.35 34.59 -1.27
C THR A 27 -8.23 36.11 -1.40
N ALA A 28 -9.24 36.78 -1.94
CA ALA A 28 -9.27 38.23 -2.07
C ALA A 28 -9.35 38.96 -0.71
N ALA A 29 -10.00 38.33 0.28
CA ALA A 29 -10.10 38.83 1.65
C ALA A 29 -8.85 38.54 2.50
N GLY A 30 -7.89 37.77 1.99
CA GLY A 30 -6.70 37.35 2.75
C GLY A 30 -6.99 36.32 3.85
N ASN A 31 -8.12 35.62 3.76
CA ASN A 31 -8.46 34.55 4.68
C ASN A 31 -7.58 33.31 4.40
N PRO A 32 -7.19 32.55 5.45
CA PRO A 32 -6.54 31.26 5.24
C PRO A 32 -7.47 30.32 4.48
N GLN A 33 -6.90 29.49 3.58
CA GLN A 33 -7.67 28.47 2.88
C GLN A 33 -8.35 27.54 3.87
N MET A 34 -9.61 27.17 3.57
CA MET A 34 -10.38 26.25 4.38
C MET A 34 -9.64 24.92 4.51
N THR A 35 -9.72 24.30 5.69
CA THR A 35 -9.25 22.92 5.84
C THR A 35 -10.15 21.99 5.03
N ALA A 36 -9.65 20.81 4.66
CA ALA A 36 -10.45 19.83 3.91
C ALA A 36 -11.74 19.39 4.65
N GLN A 37 -11.71 19.40 5.99
CA GLN A 37 -12.88 19.09 6.81
C GLN A 37 -13.90 20.24 6.78
N ASP A 38 -13.44 21.48 6.92
CA ASP A 38 -14.29 22.67 6.87
C ASP A 38 -14.92 22.84 5.48
N GLU A 39 -14.15 22.58 4.43
CA GLU A 39 -14.64 22.66 3.05
C GLU A 39 -15.73 21.62 2.76
N ARG A 40 -15.59 20.39 3.24
CA ARG A 40 -16.65 19.36 3.13
C ARG A 40 -17.91 19.76 3.90
N GLN A 41 -17.74 20.30 5.10
CA GLN A 41 -18.88 20.75 5.91
C GLN A 41 -19.60 21.93 5.26
N PHE A 42 -18.84 22.87 4.70
CA PHE A 42 -19.37 24.00 3.95
C PHE A 42 -20.08 23.53 2.68
N ALA A 43 -19.48 22.62 1.93
CA ALA A 43 -20.11 22.06 0.74
C ALA A 43 -21.40 21.31 1.05
N ARG A 44 -21.47 20.56 2.16
CA ARG A 44 -22.73 19.95 2.64
C ARG A 44 -23.81 21.01 2.88
N ALA A 45 -23.45 22.14 3.48
CA ALA A 45 -24.36 23.26 3.69
C ALA A 45 -24.79 23.94 2.37
N VAL A 46 -23.89 24.02 1.38
CA VAL A 46 -24.20 24.56 0.04
C VAL A 46 -25.12 23.60 -0.72
N ILE A 47 -24.85 22.29 -0.69
CA ILE A 47 -25.70 21.25 -1.32
C ILE A 47 -27.12 21.35 -0.80
N ASN A 48 -27.30 21.40 0.53
CA ASN A 48 -28.63 21.52 1.14
C ASN A 48 -29.34 22.81 0.68
N ARG A 49 -28.61 23.93 0.60
CA ARG A 49 -29.19 25.22 0.16
C ARG A 49 -29.63 25.19 -1.31
N VAL A 50 -28.87 24.52 -2.18
CA VAL A 50 -29.19 24.36 -3.60
C VAL A 50 -30.40 23.43 -3.78
N LEU A 51 -30.48 22.35 -3.00
CA LEU A 51 -31.64 21.46 -3.00
C LEU A 51 -32.92 22.15 -2.49
N ASP A 52 -32.83 22.93 -1.40
CA ASP A 52 -33.93 23.75 -0.90
C ASP A 52 -34.44 24.74 -1.96
N ALA A 53 -33.52 25.37 -2.70
CA ALA A 53 -33.86 26.29 -3.79
C ALA A 53 -34.54 25.56 -4.95
N HIS A 54 -34.04 24.39 -5.32
CA HIS A 54 -34.63 23.54 -6.35
C HIS A 54 -36.05 23.09 -5.97
N ALA A 55 -36.26 22.60 -4.74
CA ALA A 55 -37.56 22.19 -4.24
C ALA A 55 -38.58 23.35 -4.28
N ARG A 56 -38.18 24.56 -3.89
CA ARG A 56 -39.03 25.76 -3.98
C ARG A 56 -39.41 26.11 -5.42
N ALA A 57 -38.48 25.96 -6.37
CA ALA A 57 -38.74 26.21 -7.79
C ALA A 57 -39.71 25.18 -8.40
N GLU A 58 -39.61 23.92 -8.01
CA GLU A 58 -40.56 22.87 -8.42
C GLU A 58 -41.97 23.19 -7.91
N ILE A 59 -42.12 23.57 -6.62
CA ILE A 59 -43.42 24.00 -6.05
C ILE A 59 -44.00 25.20 -6.82
N ALA A 60 -43.18 26.22 -7.07
CA ALA A 60 -43.60 27.44 -7.76
C ALA A 60 -44.04 27.18 -9.21
N SER A 61 -43.51 26.12 -9.84
CA SER A 61 -43.89 25.70 -11.20
C SER A 61 -45.01 24.65 -11.23
N GLY A 62 -45.64 24.36 -10.08
CA GLY A 62 -46.77 23.44 -9.97
C GLY A 62 -46.37 21.96 -10.09
N ARG A 63 -45.08 21.64 -9.94
CA ARG A 63 -44.56 20.27 -9.93
C ARG A 63 -44.35 19.79 -8.50
N THR A 64 -44.35 18.47 -8.33
CA THR A 64 -44.08 17.84 -7.03
C THR A 64 -42.57 17.82 -6.78
N PRO A 65 -42.08 18.32 -5.64
CA PRO A 65 -40.67 18.17 -5.25
C PRO A 65 -40.27 16.70 -5.12
N LEU A 66 -38.96 16.46 -5.10
CA LEU A 66 -38.40 15.16 -4.78
C LEU A 66 -38.90 14.66 -3.42
N ALA A 67 -39.06 13.35 -3.29
CA ALA A 67 -39.29 12.76 -1.98
C ALA A 67 -38.01 12.88 -1.11
N PRO A 68 -38.11 12.92 0.23
CA PRO A 68 -36.94 13.06 1.10
C PRO A 68 -35.84 12.01 0.86
N ALA A 69 -36.22 10.77 0.54
CA ALA A 69 -35.26 9.71 0.21
C ALA A 69 -34.54 9.95 -1.12
N GLU A 70 -35.24 10.49 -2.13
CA GLU A 70 -34.65 10.84 -3.43
C GLU A 70 -33.75 12.08 -3.32
N GLU A 71 -34.14 13.05 -2.49
CA GLU A 71 -33.33 14.23 -2.18
C GLU A 71 -32.02 13.85 -1.47
N GLU A 72 -32.07 12.92 -0.52
CA GLU A 72 -30.87 12.39 0.15
C GLU A 72 -29.97 11.61 -0.82
N GLU A 73 -30.54 10.84 -1.75
CA GLU A 73 -29.78 10.18 -2.83
C GLU A 73 -29.12 11.19 -3.77
N VAL A 74 -29.82 12.26 -4.16
CA VAL A 74 -29.27 13.35 -4.99
C VAL A 74 -28.19 14.11 -4.22
N ALA A 75 -28.39 14.43 -2.95
CA ALA A 75 -27.41 15.09 -2.09
C ALA A 75 -26.13 14.25 -1.96
N SER A 76 -26.29 12.95 -1.72
CA SER A 76 -25.18 12.00 -1.67
C SER A 76 -24.47 11.90 -3.01
N GLY A 77 -25.21 11.89 -4.12
CA GLY A 77 -24.67 11.91 -5.48
C GLY A 77 -23.87 13.17 -5.79
N ILE A 78 -24.36 14.36 -5.43
CA ILE A 78 -23.64 15.63 -5.59
C ILE A 78 -22.38 15.64 -4.71
N HIS A 79 -22.49 15.23 -3.45
CA HIS A 79 -21.35 15.16 -2.54
C HIS A 79 -20.27 14.19 -3.05
N ALA A 80 -20.68 13.01 -3.54
CA ALA A 80 -19.77 12.05 -4.15
C ALA A 80 -19.19 12.54 -5.49
N ALA A 81 -19.91 13.37 -6.24
CA ALA A 81 -19.38 13.97 -7.46
C ALA A 81 -18.43 15.14 -7.20
N LEU A 82 -18.55 15.83 -6.05
CA LEU A 82 -17.67 16.92 -5.64
C LEU A 82 -16.43 16.43 -4.88
N PHE A 83 -16.56 15.34 -4.13
CA PHE A 83 -15.52 14.86 -3.20
C PHE A 83 -15.19 13.37 -3.30
N GLY A 84 -15.91 12.61 -4.11
CA GLY A 84 -15.62 11.22 -4.44
C GLY A 84 -14.97 11.09 -5.83
N VAL A 85 -14.78 9.85 -6.29
CA VAL A 85 -14.14 9.57 -7.59
C VAL A 85 -15.14 9.49 -8.76
N GLY A 86 -16.37 9.98 -8.58
CA GLY A 86 -17.39 10.04 -9.63
C GLY A 86 -17.70 8.68 -10.28
N ARG A 87 -17.61 8.60 -11.61
CA ARG A 87 -17.90 7.38 -12.39
C ARG A 87 -16.87 6.26 -12.18
N LEU A 88 -15.74 6.53 -11.51
CA LEU A 88 -14.80 5.50 -11.08
C LEU A 88 -15.30 4.73 -9.86
N GLN A 89 -16.21 5.31 -9.06
CA GLN A 89 -16.65 4.72 -7.78
C GLN A 89 -17.14 3.28 -7.92
N PRO A 90 -17.98 2.90 -8.91
CA PRO A 90 -18.41 1.51 -9.06
C PRO A 90 -17.25 0.54 -9.32
N LEU A 91 -16.20 0.97 -10.03
CA LEU A 91 -15.00 0.18 -10.27
C LEU A 91 -14.11 0.08 -9.01
N LEU A 92 -14.11 1.13 -8.20
CA LEU A 92 -13.46 1.14 -6.87
C LEU A 92 -14.32 0.51 -5.77
N ASP A 93 -15.57 0.16 -6.00
CA ASP A 93 -16.38 -0.56 -5.02
C ASP A 93 -16.38 -2.06 -5.29
N ASP A 94 -16.08 -2.45 -6.54
CA ASP A 94 -15.96 -3.84 -6.92
C ASP A 94 -14.71 -4.49 -6.28
N LEU A 95 -14.96 -5.49 -5.42
CA LEU A 95 -13.93 -6.23 -4.70
C LEU A 95 -13.17 -7.20 -5.59
N ASP A 96 -13.72 -7.58 -6.74
CA ASP A 96 -13.08 -8.49 -7.70
C ASP A 96 -12.15 -7.74 -8.66
N VAL A 97 -12.18 -6.41 -8.71
CA VAL A 97 -11.26 -5.58 -9.51
C VAL A 97 -9.88 -5.48 -8.84
N GLU A 98 -8.81 -5.62 -9.63
CA GLU A 98 -7.41 -5.46 -9.20
C GLU A 98 -6.74 -4.25 -9.84
N ASN A 99 -6.90 -4.08 -11.16
CA ASN A 99 -6.29 -2.98 -11.91
C ASN A 99 -7.34 -2.32 -12.81
N ILE A 100 -7.25 -1.01 -12.96
CA ILE A 100 -8.08 -0.20 -13.85
C ILE A 100 -7.15 0.68 -14.68
N ASP A 101 -7.14 0.47 -15.99
CA ASP A 101 -6.36 1.26 -16.95
C ASP A 101 -7.30 2.11 -17.81
N ILE A 102 -7.05 3.41 -17.87
CA ILE A 102 -7.90 4.41 -18.53
C ILE A 102 -7.04 5.12 -19.57
N ASN A 103 -7.39 4.99 -20.85
CA ASN A 103 -6.65 5.56 -21.98
C ASN A 103 -7.51 6.62 -22.69
N GLY A 104 -7.68 7.76 -22.03
CA GLY A 104 -8.71 8.74 -22.32
C GLY A 104 -10.06 8.38 -21.69
N CYS A 105 -11.03 9.29 -21.76
CA CYS A 105 -12.29 9.21 -21.00
C CYS A 105 -13.15 7.95 -21.23
N ASP A 106 -12.99 7.27 -22.37
CA ASP A 106 -13.89 6.20 -22.87
C ASP A 106 -13.21 4.83 -23.11
N GLN A 107 -11.88 4.74 -23.01
CA GLN A 107 -11.15 3.48 -23.18
C GLN A 107 -10.68 2.97 -21.82
N VAL A 108 -11.59 2.30 -21.12
CA VAL A 108 -11.37 1.80 -19.76
C VAL A 108 -11.26 0.28 -19.78
N PHE A 109 -10.15 -0.25 -19.25
CA PHE A 109 -9.86 -1.66 -19.13
C PHE A 109 -9.76 -2.03 -17.65
N VAL A 110 -10.33 -3.16 -17.29
CA VAL A 110 -10.40 -3.64 -15.91
C VAL A 110 -9.87 -5.05 -15.86
N GLN A 111 -8.92 -5.29 -14.97
CA GLN A 111 -8.40 -6.63 -14.66
C GLN A 111 -8.96 -7.09 -13.32
N TYR A 112 -9.53 -8.29 -13.31
CA TYR A 112 -10.12 -8.92 -12.14
C TYR A 112 -9.15 -9.92 -11.48
N SER A 113 -9.40 -10.28 -10.23
CA SER A 113 -8.53 -11.18 -9.45
C SER A 113 -8.45 -12.62 -9.95
N ASP A 114 -9.41 -13.04 -10.77
CA ASP A 114 -9.34 -14.34 -11.45
C ASP A 114 -8.52 -14.29 -12.74
N GLY A 115 -7.93 -13.13 -13.07
CA GLY A 115 -7.14 -12.89 -14.26
C GLY A 115 -7.96 -12.54 -15.50
N ARG A 116 -9.30 -12.40 -15.41
CA ARG A 116 -10.09 -11.86 -16.53
C ARG A 116 -9.78 -10.40 -16.76
N GLU A 117 -9.87 -10.00 -18.02
CA GLU A 117 -9.84 -8.61 -18.45
C GLU A 117 -11.16 -8.28 -19.16
N ALA A 118 -11.71 -7.10 -18.87
CA ALA A 118 -12.93 -6.61 -19.50
C ALA A 118 -12.82 -5.12 -19.82
N LYS A 119 -13.56 -4.69 -20.83
CA LYS A 119 -13.76 -3.27 -21.11
C LYS A 119 -14.91 -2.75 -20.26
N ALA A 120 -14.68 -1.65 -19.55
CA ALA A 120 -15.68 -0.97 -18.73
C ALA A 120 -16.29 0.24 -19.46
N PRO A 121 -17.42 0.78 -18.98
CA PRO A 121 -18.00 2.02 -19.50
C PRO A 121 -17.07 3.23 -19.31
N PRO A 122 -17.29 4.32 -20.09
CA PRO A 122 -16.56 5.59 -19.92
C PRO A 122 -16.63 6.15 -18.49
N VAL A 123 -15.50 6.66 -18.01
CA VAL A 123 -15.33 7.24 -16.66
C VAL A 123 -15.45 8.76 -16.64
N ALA A 124 -15.51 9.40 -17.81
CA ALA A 124 -15.80 10.81 -18.01
C ALA A 124 -16.48 11.03 -19.37
N GLU A 125 -17.08 12.20 -19.59
CA GLU A 125 -17.71 12.60 -20.86
C GLU A 125 -16.68 13.15 -21.86
N SER A 126 -15.56 13.71 -21.38
CA SER A 126 -14.46 14.22 -22.20
C SER A 126 -13.10 14.00 -21.52
N ASP A 127 -12.02 14.14 -22.29
CA ASP A 127 -10.67 14.09 -21.74
C ASP A 127 -10.39 15.27 -20.79
N ASP A 128 -11.00 16.44 -21.05
CA ASP A 128 -10.91 17.61 -20.16
C ASP A 128 -11.57 17.33 -18.80
N GLU A 129 -12.77 16.73 -18.79
CA GLU A 129 -13.44 16.35 -17.53
C GLU A 129 -12.63 15.29 -16.77
N LEU A 130 -11.98 14.36 -17.49
CA LEU A 130 -11.07 13.40 -16.87
C LEU A 130 -9.89 14.11 -16.19
N VAL A 131 -9.26 15.07 -16.85
CA VAL A 131 -8.15 15.85 -16.27
C VAL A 131 -8.62 16.64 -15.03
N GLU A 132 -9.79 17.28 -15.09
CA GLU A 132 -10.38 17.99 -13.95
C GLU A 132 -10.62 17.06 -12.74
N LEU A 133 -11.13 15.84 -12.98
CA LEU A 133 -11.30 14.84 -11.93
C LEU A 133 -9.96 14.49 -11.27
N ILE A 134 -8.90 14.27 -12.07
CA ILE A 134 -7.56 13.96 -11.55
C ILE A 134 -6.97 15.14 -10.76
N GLN A 135 -7.19 16.37 -11.21
CA GLN A 135 -6.78 17.58 -10.48
C GLN A 135 -7.44 17.69 -9.11
N VAL A 136 -8.75 17.43 -9.04
CA VAL A 136 -9.49 17.37 -7.78
C VAL A 136 -8.89 16.29 -6.89
N LEU A 137 -8.70 15.07 -7.40
CA LEU A 137 -8.10 13.99 -6.61
C LEU A 137 -6.68 14.33 -6.14
N GLY A 138 -5.85 14.94 -6.97
CA GLY A 138 -4.50 15.40 -6.62
C GLY A 138 -4.48 16.44 -5.51
N ALA A 139 -5.47 17.33 -5.47
CA ALA A 139 -5.59 18.33 -4.42
C ALA A 139 -5.98 17.74 -3.05
N TYR A 140 -6.68 16.60 -3.03
CA TYR A 140 -7.27 16.01 -1.82
C TYR A 140 -6.67 14.66 -1.39
N SER A 141 -5.76 14.08 -2.17
CA SER A 141 -5.17 12.76 -1.89
C SER A 141 -3.88 12.88 -1.08
N GLY A 142 -3.84 12.21 0.08
CA GLY A 142 -2.66 12.13 0.96
C GLY A 142 -2.50 13.30 1.94
N LEU A 143 -1.31 13.42 2.55
CA LEU A 143 -0.97 14.48 3.52
C LEU A 143 -0.60 15.82 2.86
N THR A 144 -0.44 15.86 1.53
CA THR A 144 0.01 17.04 0.79
C THR A 144 -0.62 17.06 -0.59
N SER A 145 -1.16 18.21 -1.01
CA SER A 145 -1.69 18.44 -2.36
C SER A 145 -0.61 18.21 -3.43
N ARG A 146 -0.99 17.55 -4.52
CA ARG A 146 -0.12 17.30 -5.68
C ARG A 146 -0.77 17.87 -6.94
N PRO A 147 -0.13 18.85 -7.62
CA PRO A 147 -0.69 19.48 -8.81
C PRO A 147 -0.67 18.52 -10.01
N PHE A 148 -1.63 18.70 -10.92
CA PHE A 148 -1.71 18.00 -12.20
C PHE A 148 -2.14 18.99 -13.28
N ASP A 149 -1.18 19.58 -13.96
CA ASP A 149 -1.39 20.65 -14.94
C ASP A 149 -0.32 20.56 -16.04
N SER A 150 -0.34 21.46 -17.03
CA SER A 150 0.61 21.40 -18.15
C SER A 150 2.07 21.64 -17.74
N ALA A 151 2.32 22.21 -16.57
CA ALA A 151 3.66 22.32 -16.00
C ALA A 151 4.05 21.05 -15.22
N ASN A 152 3.06 20.30 -14.71
CA ASN A 152 3.20 19.08 -13.93
C ASN A 152 2.36 17.95 -14.55
N PRO A 153 2.73 17.43 -15.74
CA PRO A 153 1.89 16.53 -16.52
C PRO A 153 1.83 15.10 -15.97
N GLN A 154 2.41 14.83 -14.79
CA GLN A 154 2.49 13.53 -14.16
C GLN A 154 2.04 13.63 -12.70
N LEU A 155 1.22 12.68 -12.25
CA LEU A 155 0.69 12.64 -10.89
C LEU A 155 0.67 11.20 -10.37
N ASP A 156 1.28 10.98 -9.21
CA ASP A 156 1.14 9.73 -8.45
C ASP A 156 0.52 10.05 -7.08
N ILE A 157 -0.65 9.46 -6.80
CA ILE A 157 -1.40 9.67 -5.56
C ILE A 157 -2.03 8.37 -5.02
N ARG A 158 -2.40 8.41 -3.73
CA ARG A 158 -3.19 7.36 -3.07
C ARG A 158 -4.62 7.84 -2.88
N LEU A 159 -5.57 7.10 -3.44
CA LEU A 159 -6.99 7.36 -3.33
C LEU A 159 -7.51 7.07 -1.90
N PRO A 160 -8.69 7.58 -1.51
CA PRO A 160 -9.24 7.37 -0.17
C PRO A 160 -9.48 5.91 0.23
N ASP A 161 -9.72 5.02 -0.74
CA ASP A 161 -9.84 3.57 -0.55
C ASP A 161 -8.47 2.86 -0.40
N GLY A 162 -7.39 3.63 -0.40
CA GLY A 162 -6.02 3.15 -0.32
C GLY A 162 -5.40 2.78 -1.65
N SER A 163 -6.17 2.74 -2.74
CA SER A 163 -5.69 2.40 -4.09
C SER A 163 -4.65 3.39 -4.58
N ARG A 164 -3.70 2.92 -5.39
CA ARG A 164 -2.68 3.77 -5.99
C ARG A 164 -3.10 4.18 -7.38
N MET A 165 -3.02 5.47 -7.68
CA MET A 165 -3.32 6.01 -8.99
C MET A 165 -2.10 6.75 -9.54
N SER A 166 -1.69 6.38 -10.75
CA SER A 166 -0.71 7.10 -11.55
C SER A 166 -1.42 7.69 -12.77
N ALA A 167 -1.18 8.96 -13.05
CA ALA A 167 -1.80 9.67 -14.16
C ALA A 167 -0.75 10.47 -14.94
N VAL A 168 -0.92 10.54 -16.26
CA VAL A 168 -0.08 11.31 -17.17
C VAL A 168 -0.92 12.00 -18.24
N MET A 169 -0.56 13.24 -18.59
CA MET A 169 -1.15 14.03 -19.68
C MET A 169 -0.05 14.72 -20.51
N ASP A 170 -0.40 15.39 -21.60
CA ASP A 170 0.47 16.20 -22.50
C ASP A 170 1.66 15.49 -23.20
N VAL A 171 2.13 14.35 -22.68
CA VAL A 171 3.18 13.51 -23.26
C VAL A 171 2.63 12.19 -23.82
N CYS A 172 1.31 12.06 -23.84
CA CYS A 172 0.54 10.95 -24.39
C CYS A 172 -0.59 11.51 -25.26
N ALA A 173 -1.08 10.73 -26.23
CA ALA A 173 -2.09 11.21 -27.20
C ALA A 173 -3.41 11.65 -26.54
N ARG A 174 -3.72 11.06 -25.38
CA ARG A 174 -4.87 11.36 -24.50
C ARG A 174 -4.43 11.12 -23.06
N PRO A 175 -5.05 11.75 -22.05
CA PRO A 175 -4.73 11.49 -20.65
C PRO A 175 -4.79 10.00 -20.33
N SER A 176 -3.78 9.47 -19.65
CA SER A 176 -3.68 8.05 -19.31
C SER A 176 -3.55 7.88 -17.80
N ILE A 177 -4.37 6.99 -17.23
CA ILE A 177 -4.40 6.71 -15.79
C ILE A 177 -4.32 5.20 -15.57
N SER A 178 -3.54 4.77 -14.59
CA SER A 178 -3.54 3.40 -14.09
C SER A 178 -3.83 3.41 -12.59
N ILE A 179 -4.86 2.69 -12.17
CA ILE A 179 -5.25 2.52 -10.77
C ILE A 179 -5.01 1.06 -10.38
N ARG A 180 -4.21 0.86 -9.34
CA ARG A 180 -4.00 -0.43 -8.70
C ARG A 180 -4.73 -0.48 -7.37
N ARG A 181 -5.70 -1.38 -7.26
CA ARG A 181 -6.55 -1.54 -6.08
C ARG A 181 -5.74 -1.98 -4.88
N ALA A 182 -5.87 -1.27 -3.77
CA ALA A 182 -5.27 -1.69 -2.51
C ALA A 182 -6.14 -2.75 -1.84
N ARG A 183 -5.93 -4.03 -2.19
CA ARG A 183 -6.49 -5.12 -1.39
C ARG A 183 -5.66 -5.28 -0.11
N LEU A 184 -6.13 -4.62 0.93
CA LEU A 184 -5.67 -4.84 2.29
C LEU A 184 -6.41 -6.05 2.86
N SER A 185 -6.05 -7.24 2.39
CA SER A 185 -6.51 -8.47 3.02
C SER A 185 -5.82 -8.64 4.37
N ARG A 186 -6.60 -8.91 5.42
CA ARG A 186 -6.09 -9.53 6.65
C ARG A 186 -5.59 -10.92 6.26
N VAL A 187 -4.27 -11.10 6.26
CA VAL A 187 -3.62 -12.36 5.92
C VAL A 187 -2.86 -12.84 7.14
N HIS A 188 -3.10 -14.07 7.54
CA HIS A 188 -2.37 -14.79 8.59
C HIS A 188 -1.56 -15.93 7.99
N LEU A 189 -0.59 -16.45 8.75
CA LEU A 189 0.18 -17.63 8.32
C LEU A 189 -0.73 -18.83 8.05
N ASP A 190 -1.81 -19.01 8.81
CA ASP A 190 -2.82 -20.04 8.57
C ASP A 190 -3.48 -19.93 7.19
N ASP A 191 -3.69 -18.72 6.69
CA ASP A 191 -4.25 -18.50 5.36
C ASP A 191 -3.27 -18.98 4.30
N LEU A 192 -1.98 -18.70 4.49
CA LEU A 192 -0.91 -19.15 3.60
C LEU A 192 -0.73 -20.67 3.64
N VAL A 193 -0.94 -21.31 4.80
CA VAL A 193 -0.98 -22.79 4.91
C VAL A 193 -2.15 -23.34 4.10
N ARG A 194 -3.36 -22.77 4.25
CA ARG A 194 -4.55 -23.22 3.49
C ARG A 194 -4.40 -23.04 1.98
N LEU A 195 -3.69 -22.00 1.54
CA LEU A 195 -3.37 -21.77 0.13
C LEU A 195 -2.27 -22.69 -0.41
N GLY A 196 -1.55 -23.41 0.47
CA GLY A 196 -0.38 -24.21 0.12
C GLY A 196 0.86 -23.38 -0.22
N SER A 197 0.90 -22.12 0.24
CA SER A 197 2.05 -21.22 0.08
C SER A 197 3.17 -21.51 1.08
N VAL A 198 2.82 -22.06 2.24
CA VAL A 198 3.78 -22.53 3.27
C VAL A 198 3.28 -23.85 3.83
N THR A 199 4.20 -24.69 4.29
CA THR A 199 3.82 -25.88 5.07
C THR A 199 3.48 -25.48 6.51
N PRO A 200 2.72 -26.30 7.26
CA PRO A 200 2.46 -26.04 8.68
C PRO A 200 3.73 -25.91 9.52
N GLU A 201 4.77 -26.68 9.18
CA GLU A 201 6.07 -26.62 9.87
C GLU A 201 6.80 -25.30 9.61
N VAL A 202 6.81 -24.84 8.36
CA VAL A 202 7.37 -23.52 8.00
C VAL A 202 6.57 -22.40 8.67
N ALA A 203 5.24 -22.49 8.71
CA ALA A 203 4.41 -21.51 9.40
C ALA A 203 4.71 -21.44 10.91
N ALA A 204 4.84 -22.60 11.58
CA ALA A 204 5.21 -22.65 13.00
C ALA A 204 6.59 -22.03 13.26
N PHE A 205 7.57 -22.33 12.39
CA PHE A 205 8.90 -21.71 12.46
C PHE A 205 8.83 -20.19 12.28
N LEU A 206 8.09 -19.70 11.28
CA LEU A 206 7.97 -18.27 10.99
C LEU A 206 7.28 -17.51 12.13
N SER A 207 6.20 -18.07 12.70
CA SER A 207 5.53 -17.52 13.88
C SER A 207 6.50 -17.43 15.07
N ALA A 208 7.26 -18.49 15.34
CA ALA A 208 8.28 -18.49 16.37
C ALA A 208 9.41 -17.48 16.12
N ALA A 209 9.85 -17.32 14.88
CA ALA A 209 10.87 -16.33 14.53
C ALA A 209 10.38 -14.90 14.83
N VAL A 210 9.12 -14.59 14.52
CA VAL A 210 8.52 -13.29 14.85
C VAL A 210 8.41 -13.11 16.37
N ALA A 211 7.93 -14.13 17.10
CA ALA A 211 7.78 -14.10 18.55
C ALA A 211 9.14 -13.96 19.27
N ALA A 212 10.19 -14.63 18.77
CA ALA A 212 11.57 -14.52 19.24
C ALA A 212 12.27 -13.23 18.78
N ARG A 213 11.52 -12.30 18.17
CA ARG A 213 12.01 -10.99 17.70
C ARG A 213 13.19 -11.12 16.72
N LYS A 214 13.15 -12.11 15.85
CA LYS A 214 14.16 -12.28 14.80
C LYS A 214 13.91 -11.29 13.67
N ASN A 215 15.00 -10.72 13.17
CA ASN A 215 15.03 -9.82 12.03
C ASN A 215 14.88 -10.62 10.74
N VAL A 216 13.79 -10.41 10.01
CA VAL A 216 13.44 -11.21 8.82
C VAL A 216 13.43 -10.35 7.56
N MET A 217 14.26 -10.74 6.59
CA MET A 217 14.29 -10.17 5.25
C MET A 217 13.54 -11.10 4.27
N ILE A 218 12.47 -10.59 3.65
CA ILE A 218 11.66 -11.36 2.70
C ILE A 218 12.08 -11.00 1.28
N ALA A 219 12.59 -12.00 0.57
CA ALA A 219 13.13 -11.83 -0.77
C ALA A 219 12.26 -12.51 -1.83
N GLY A 220 12.27 -11.95 -3.05
CA GLY A 220 11.61 -12.57 -4.20
C GLY A 220 11.51 -11.64 -5.41
N ALA A 221 11.07 -12.19 -6.53
CA ALA A 221 10.80 -11.42 -7.74
C ALA A 221 9.58 -10.48 -7.57
N THR A 222 9.38 -9.57 -8.53
CA THR A 222 8.18 -8.73 -8.60
C THR A 222 6.91 -9.57 -8.64
N ASN A 223 5.92 -9.18 -7.83
CA ASN A 223 4.64 -9.87 -7.64
C ASN A 223 4.75 -11.31 -7.12
N ALA A 224 5.88 -11.70 -6.49
CA ALA A 224 6.05 -13.01 -5.86
C ALA A 224 5.20 -13.19 -4.58
N GLY A 225 4.69 -12.11 -3.99
CA GLY A 225 3.92 -12.14 -2.74
C GLY A 225 4.70 -11.72 -1.49
N LYS A 226 5.82 -10.97 -1.66
CA LYS A 226 6.64 -10.49 -0.53
C LYS A 226 5.84 -9.68 0.48
N THR A 227 5.08 -8.68 0.02
CA THR A 227 4.24 -7.83 0.87
C THR A 227 3.17 -8.65 1.59
N THR A 228 2.58 -9.65 0.93
CA THR A 228 1.61 -10.58 1.54
C THR A 228 2.25 -11.40 2.66
N MET A 229 3.44 -11.95 2.44
CA MET A 229 4.20 -12.65 3.48
C MET A 229 4.55 -11.70 4.63
N LEU A 230 5.00 -10.48 4.34
CA LEU A 230 5.34 -9.48 5.35
C LEU A 230 4.13 -9.17 6.23
N ARG A 231 2.94 -8.96 5.64
CA ARG A 231 1.70 -8.74 6.40
C ARG A 231 1.35 -9.95 7.27
N ALA A 232 1.51 -11.17 6.75
CA ALA A 232 1.28 -12.39 7.52
C ALA A 232 2.20 -12.48 8.75
N LEU A 233 3.50 -12.21 8.57
CA LEU A 233 4.46 -12.16 9.69
C LEU A 233 4.17 -11.00 10.64
N ALA A 234 3.80 -9.84 10.13
CA ALA A 234 3.46 -8.69 10.97
C ALA A 234 2.25 -8.99 11.86
N ASN A 235 1.28 -9.77 11.37
CA ASN A 235 0.10 -10.17 12.14
C ASN A 235 0.40 -11.23 13.22
N GLU A 236 1.60 -11.80 13.27
CA GLU A 236 2.08 -12.62 14.40
C GLU A 236 2.68 -11.75 15.51
N ILE A 237 2.88 -10.45 15.28
CA ILE A 237 3.38 -9.52 16.30
C ILE A 237 2.25 -9.22 17.30
N GLY A 238 2.56 -9.30 18.61
CA GLY A 238 1.58 -9.05 19.66
C GLY A 238 1.06 -7.61 19.66
N PRO A 239 -0.23 -7.38 19.96
CA PRO A 239 -0.88 -6.06 19.86
C PRO A 239 -0.37 -5.00 20.84
N HIS A 240 0.46 -5.39 21.80
CA HIS A 240 1.10 -4.49 22.77
C HIS A 240 2.36 -3.81 22.22
N GLU A 241 2.91 -4.32 21.11
CA GLU A 241 4.09 -3.76 20.49
C GLU A 241 3.76 -2.49 19.68
N ARG A 242 4.61 -1.47 19.80
CA ARG A 242 4.51 -0.26 18.99
C ARG A 242 5.20 -0.44 17.66
N LEU A 243 4.46 -0.38 16.57
CA LEU A 243 5.00 -0.60 15.22
C LEU A 243 5.18 0.73 14.51
N ILE A 244 6.30 0.87 13.79
CA ILE A 244 6.46 1.97 12.83
C ILE A 244 6.77 1.35 11.46
N THR A 245 5.88 1.57 10.50
CA THR A 245 6.14 1.20 9.10
C THR A 245 6.78 2.37 8.36
N VAL A 246 7.72 2.07 7.48
CA VAL A 246 8.33 3.04 6.58
C VAL A 246 8.21 2.49 5.17
N GLU A 247 7.55 3.24 4.28
CA GLU A 247 7.12 2.75 2.98
C GLU A 247 7.28 3.85 1.93
N ARG A 248 7.65 3.48 0.69
CA ARG A 248 7.67 4.46 -0.41
C ARG A 248 6.28 5.01 -0.71
N ALA A 249 5.32 4.11 -0.70
CA ALA A 249 3.91 4.43 -0.72
C ALA A 249 3.21 3.48 0.25
N LEU A 250 2.24 3.96 1.00
CA LEU A 250 1.55 3.17 2.01
C LEU A 250 0.86 1.95 1.39
N GLU A 251 1.40 0.77 1.67
CA GLU A 251 1.01 -0.51 1.09
C GLU A 251 0.63 -1.50 2.19
N LEU A 252 1.29 -1.49 3.35
CA LEU A 252 1.12 -2.51 4.38
C LEU A 252 -0.25 -2.46 5.06
N GLY A 253 -0.77 -1.26 5.32
CA GLY A 253 -2.11 -1.05 5.87
C GLY A 253 -2.33 -1.62 7.28
N LEU A 254 -1.26 -1.88 8.05
CA LEU A 254 -1.37 -2.48 9.39
C LEU A 254 -2.28 -1.65 10.32
N GLY A 255 -2.28 -0.32 10.17
CA GLY A 255 -3.12 0.59 10.95
C GLY A 255 -4.62 0.51 10.70
N GLU A 256 -5.06 -0.20 9.65
CA GLU A 256 -6.49 -0.45 9.42
C GLU A 256 -7.02 -1.59 10.31
N PHE A 257 -6.12 -2.38 10.91
CA PHE A 257 -6.47 -3.49 11.79
C PHE A 257 -6.20 -3.12 13.25
N VAL A 258 -6.98 -2.18 13.79
CA VAL A 258 -6.80 -1.63 15.15
C VAL A 258 -6.80 -2.70 16.25
N ASP A 259 -7.51 -3.81 16.03
CA ASP A 259 -7.53 -4.97 16.93
C ASP A 259 -6.20 -5.74 16.96
N LEU A 260 -5.47 -5.78 15.84
CA LEU A 260 -4.17 -6.43 15.73
C LEU A 260 -3.01 -5.47 16.04
N HIS A 261 -3.11 -4.23 15.56
CA HIS A 261 -2.06 -3.23 15.59
C HIS A 261 -2.58 -1.90 16.17
N PRO A 262 -3.01 -1.85 17.44
CA PRO A 262 -3.59 -0.63 18.02
C PRO A 262 -2.59 0.53 18.14
N ASN A 263 -1.29 0.25 18.11
CA ASN A 263 -0.23 1.23 18.27
C ASN A 263 0.75 1.21 17.09
N VAL A 264 0.26 1.55 15.90
CA VAL A 264 1.06 1.62 14.67
C VAL A 264 1.08 3.03 14.08
N ILE A 265 2.24 3.43 13.56
CA ILE A 265 2.42 4.66 12.79
C ILE A 265 2.97 4.27 11.43
N ALA A 266 2.33 4.76 10.38
CA ALA A 266 2.77 4.52 9.01
C ALA A 266 3.45 5.77 8.45
N PHE A 267 4.69 5.63 8.01
CA PHE A 267 5.44 6.66 7.31
C PHE A 267 5.49 6.38 5.81
N GLU A 268 5.30 7.46 5.05
CA GLU A 268 5.34 7.47 3.59
C GLU A 268 6.42 8.45 3.11
N GLU A 269 7.21 8.02 2.12
CA GLU A 269 8.15 8.88 1.43
C GLU A 269 7.45 10.08 0.78
N ARG A 270 8.03 11.27 0.98
CA ARG A 270 7.54 12.49 0.33
C ARG A 270 8.49 12.89 -0.79
N LEU A 271 7.98 12.89 -2.02
CA LEU A 271 8.72 13.40 -3.18
C LEU A 271 8.90 14.92 -3.08
N PRO A 272 9.96 15.50 -3.69
CA PRO A 272 10.10 16.95 -3.78
C PRO A 272 8.96 17.57 -4.59
N ASN A 273 8.67 18.85 -4.34
CA ASN A 273 7.81 19.65 -5.19
C ASN A 273 8.49 19.96 -6.54
N SER A 274 7.79 20.67 -7.43
CA SER A 274 8.30 21.07 -8.76
C SER A 274 9.58 21.91 -8.72
N GLU A 275 9.87 22.57 -7.60
CA GLU A 275 11.10 23.34 -7.36
C GLU A 275 12.23 22.50 -6.74
N GLY A 276 12.04 21.19 -6.56
CA GLY A 276 13.00 20.29 -5.92
C GLY A 276 12.98 20.32 -4.38
N ASN A 277 12.06 21.06 -3.77
CA ASN A 277 12.02 21.32 -2.33
C ASN A 277 11.09 20.36 -1.59
N GLY A 278 11.42 20.07 -0.33
CA GLY A 278 10.53 19.33 0.58
C GLY A 278 10.57 17.81 0.44
N ALA A 279 11.54 17.21 -0.25
CA ALA A 279 11.69 15.76 -0.22
C ALA A 279 11.91 15.26 1.23
N ILE A 280 11.28 14.15 1.60
CA ILE A 280 11.56 13.39 2.82
C ILE A 280 11.77 11.94 2.39
N THR A 281 13.01 11.47 2.44
CA THR A 281 13.40 10.17 1.90
C THR A 281 13.09 9.03 2.87
N MET A 282 13.01 7.81 2.34
CA MET A 282 12.95 6.59 3.15
C MET A 282 14.03 6.55 4.24
N ALA A 283 15.28 6.88 3.92
CA ALA A 283 16.38 6.87 4.88
C ALA A 283 16.20 7.90 6.01
N GLU A 284 15.61 9.06 5.72
CA GLU A 284 15.26 10.04 6.75
C GLU A 284 14.14 9.53 7.66
N LEU A 285 13.11 8.91 7.08
CA LEU A 285 11.99 8.34 7.84
C LEU A 285 12.42 7.19 8.74
N VAL A 286 13.33 6.31 8.29
CA VAL A 286 13.91 5.26 9.14
C VAL A 286 14.72 5.88 10.29
N ARG A 287 15.53 6.91 10.06
CA ARG A 287 16.23 7.60 11.17
C ARG A 287 15.25 8.26 12.15
N ARG A 288 14.14 8.78 11.64
CA ARG A 288 13.10 9.41 12.45
C ARG A 288 12.32 8.38 13.27
N SER A 289 12.02 7.21 12.72
CA SER A 289 11.29 6.14 13.43
C SER A 289 12.03 5.70 14.68
N LEU A 290 13.36 5.61 14.64
CA LEU A 290 14.21 5.26 15.78
C LEU A 290 14.05 6.20 16.99
N ARG A 291 13.57 7.45 16.78
CA ARG A 291 13.36 8.43 17.86
C ARG A 291 11.95 8.40 18.44
N MET A 292 11.10 7.48 17.98
CA MET A 292 9.68 7.43 18.33
C MET A 292 9.32 6.27 19.25
N ASN A 293 10.33 5.72 19.95
CA ASN A 293 10.21 4.58 20.84
C ASN A 293 9.49 3.37 20.19
N PRO A 294 9.88 2.95 18.96
CA PRO A 294 9.27 1.78 18.33
C PRO A 294 9.66 0.51 19.11
N SER A 295 8.72 -0.44 19.21
CA SER A 295 9.07 -1.82 19.51
C SER A 295 9.68 -2.48 18.28
N ARG A 296 9.16 -2.19 17.08
CA ARG A 296 9.70 -2.70 15.80
C ARG A 296 9.60 -1.63 14.72
N VAL A 297 10.60 -1.63 13.82
CA VAL A 297 10.57 -0.84 12.59
C VAL A 297 10.41 -1.81 11.42
N ILE A 298 9.39 -1.57 10.59
CA ILE A 298 9.10 -2.40 9.42
C ILE A 298 9.34 -1.53 8.19
N VAL A 299 10.20 -1.98 7.28
CA VAL A 299 10.45 -1.29 6.01
C VAL A 299 9.72 -2.05 4.91
N GLY A 300 8.72 -1.44 4.27
CA GLY A 300 7.87 -2.15 3.31
C GLY A 300 8.66 -2.80 2.17
N GLU A 301 9.59 -2.06 1.59
CA GLU A 301 10.51 -2.56 0.57
C GLU A 301 11.79 -1.72 0.53
N VAL A 302 12.94 -2.40 0.42
CA VAL A 302 14.24 -1.75 0.22
C VAL A 302 14.61 -1.75 -1.25
N LEU A 303 14.91 -0.56 -1.76
CA LEU A 303 15.19 -0.28 -3.17
C LEU A 303 16.54 0.42 -3.38
N GLY A 304 17.18 0.92 -2.31
CA GLY A 304 18.53 1.49 -2.41
C GLY A 304 18.99 2.21 -1.16
N ASP A 305 18.86 3.53 -1.17
CA ASP A 305 19.55 4.47 -0.28
C ASP A 305 19.29 4.23 1.22
N GLU A 306 18.12 3.72 1.56
CA GLU A 306 17.74 3.43 2.94
C GLU A 306 18.39 2.18 3.53
N ILE A 307 19.06 1.34 2.73
CA ILE A 307 19.55 0.03 3.18
C ILE A 307 20.49 0.13 4.39
N VAL A 308 21.43 1.07 4.39
CA VAL A 308 22.41 1.24 5.48
C VAL A 308 21.71 1.68 6.75
N THR A 309 20.77 2.62 6.62
CA THR A 309 19.98 3.10 7.75
C THR A 309 19.09 1.99 8.31
N MET A 310 18.47 1.19 7.44
CA MET A 310 17.66 0.04 7.85
C MET A 310 18.51 -0.98 8.60
N LEU A 311 19.65 -1.42 8.06
CA LEU A 311 20.47 -2.41 8.76
C LEU A 311 20.99 -1.89 10.11
N ASN A 312 21.28 -0.59 10.20
CA ASN A 312 21.58 0.05 11.49
C ASN A 312 20.38 -0.01 12.45
N ALA A 313 19.16 0.26 11.97
CA ALA A 313 17.96 0.15 12.79
C ALA A 313 17.76 -1.28 13.33
N MET A 314 18.01 -2.29 12.48
CA MET A 314 17.87 -3.71 12.81
C MET A 314 18.97 -4.22 13.77
N SER A 315 20.16 -3.61 13.78
CA SER A 315 21.28 -4.00 14.65
C SER A 315 21.37 -3.21 15.96
N GLN A 316 20.63 -2.09 16.09
CA GLN A 316 20.70 -1.18 17.24
C GLN A 316 19.49 -1.29 18.19
N GLY A 317 19.01 -2.52 18.45
CA GLY A 317 18.04 -2.80 19.51
C GLY A 317 16.56 -2.64 19.15
N ASN A 318 16.23 -2.52 17.85
CA ASN A 318 14.85 -2.68 17.35
C ASN A 318 14.69 -4.07 16.73
N ASP A 319 15.00 -5.08 17.53
CA ASP A 319 14.95 -6.48 17.12
C ASP A 319 13.53 -6.85 16.68
N GLY A 320 13.42 -7.78 15.73
CA GLY A 320 12.14 -8.23 15.19
C GLY A 320 11.65 -7.39 14.02
N SER A 321 12.56 -6.63 13.39
CA SER A 321 12.29 -5.84 12.20
C SER A 321 11.97 -6.73 11.00
N LEU A 322 11.02 -6.30 10.17
CA LEU A 322 10.62 -6.98 8.95
C LEU A 322 10.91 -6.09 7.75
N SER A 323 11.39 -6.68 6.66
CA SER A 323 11.61 -5.93 5.43
C SER A 323 11.48 -6.80 4.19
N THR A 324 11.28 -6.18 3.02
CA THR A 324 11.31 -6.90 1.74
C THR A 324 12.38 -6.39 0.80
N ILE A 325 12.91 -7.27 -0.05
CA ILE A 325 13.92 -6.94 -1.05
C ILE A 325 13.74 -7.75 -2.34
N HIS A 326 14.10 -7.17 -3.48
CA HIS A 326 14.14 -7.89 -4.74
C HIS A 326 15.45 -8.66 -4.93
N ALA A 327 15.36 -9.99 -4.96
CA ALA A 327 16.47 -10.90 -5.30
C ALA A 327 15.93 -12.15 -6.01
N ASN A 328 16.79 -12.88 -6.72
CA ASN A 328 16.42 -14.11 -7.43
C ASN A 328 16.73 -15.39 -6.62
N SER A 329 17.35 -15.25 -5.45
CA SER A 329 17.57 -16.34 -4.49
C SER A 329 17.81 -15.80 -3.07
N SER A 330 17.71 -16.67 -2.07
CA SER A 330 18.00 -16.32 -0.66
C SER A 330 19.44 -15.82 -0.45
N ILE A 331 20.42 -16.40 -1.15
CA ILE A 331 21.84 -16.04 -1.02
C ILE A 331 22.19 -14.73 -1.74
N GLU A 332 21.52 -14.42 -2.85
CA GLU A 332 21.78 -13.20 -3.63
C GLU A 332 21.38 -11.92 -2.87
N VAL A 333 20.52 -12.03 -1.87
CA VAL A 333 20.13 -10.91 -0.98
C VAL A 333 21.35 -10.18 -0.42
N PHE A 334 22.38 -10.90 0.02
CA PHE A 334 23.58 -10.29 0.59
C PHE A 334 24.35 -9.47 -0.44
N ASN A 335 24.46 -9.96 -1.68
CA ASN A 335 25.09 -9.23 -2.77
C ASN A 335 24.25 -8.01 -3.18
N ARG A 336 22.92 -8.13 -3.18
CA ARG A 336 22.01 -7.01 -3.48
C ARG A 336 22.15 -5.91 -2.43
N ILE A 337 22.14 -6.27 -1.15
CA ILE A 337 22.36 -5.33 -0.04
C ILE A 337 23.73 -4.66 -0.19
N SER A 338 24.79 -5.41 -0.49
CA SER A 338 26.11 -4.84 -0.75
C SER A 338 26.11 -3.85 -1.92
N THR A 339 25.37 -4.13 -2.98
CA THR A 339 25.24 -3.23 -4.13
C THR A 339 24.58 -1.92 -3.73
N TYR A 340 23.46 -1.99 -3.00
CA TYR A 340 22.76 -0.80 -2.51
C TYR A 340 23.59 -0.01 -1.51
N ALA A 341 24.35 -0.68 -0.63
CA ALA A 341 25.20 -0.01 0.34
C ALA A 341 26.35 0.78 -0.32
N ILE A 342 26.91 0.27 -1.43
CA ILE A 342 27.91 1.00 -2.23
C ILE A 342 27.30 2.24 -2.90
N GLN A 343 26.03 2.15 -3.33
CA GLN A 343 25.32 3.23 -4.01
C GLN A 343 24.73 4.27 -3.06
N SER A 344 24.50 3.90 -1.80
CA SER A 344 23.98 4.78 -0.76
C SER A 344 24.87 6.00 -0.50
N ALA A 345 24.33 7.01 0.19
CA ALA A 345 25.07 8.22 0.55
C ALA A 345 26.32 7.92 1.39
N GLU A 346 26.25 6.91 2.25
CA GLU A 346 27.34 6.45 3.13
C GLU A 346 28.44 5.69 2.38
N ARG A 347 28.14 5.10 1.20
CA ARG A 347 29.06 4.33 0.35
C ARG A 347 29.88 3.30 1.13
N LEU A 348 29.20 2.45 1.91
CA LEU A 348 29.87 1.46 2.74
C LEU A 348 30.68 0.46 1.88
N PRO A 349 31.94 0.17 2.25
CA PRO A 349 32.70 -0.92 1.64
C PRO A 349 32.02 -2.27 1.81
N VAL A 350 32.39 -3.24 0.95
CA VAL A 350 31.81 -4.59 0.98
C VAL A 350 32.05 -5.26 2.34
N GLU A 351 33.26 -5.21 2.89
CA GLU A 351 33.54 -5.88 4.18
C GLU A 351 32.70 -5.29 5.31
N ALA A 352 32.58 -3.95 5.36
CA ALA A 352 31.74 -3.26 6.34
C ALA A 352 30.25 -3.62 6.17
N THR A 353 29.79 -3.74 4.93
CA THR A 353 28.42 -4.14 4.64
C THR A 353 28.14 -5.58 5.06
N MET A 354 29.07 -6.51 4.82
CA MET A 354 28.92 -7.90 5.26
C MET A 354 28.83 -7.99 6.79
N MET A 355 29.64 -7.19 7.52
CA MET A 355 29.58 -7.14 8.99
C MET A 355 28.22 -6.63 9.46
N LEU A 356 27.72 -5.57 8.80
CA LEU A 356 26.44 -4.98 9.13
C LEU A 356 25.27 -5.94 8.84
N ILE A 357 25.31 -6.68 7.71
CA ILE A 357 24.32 -7.73 7.41
C ILE A 357 24.32 -8.79 8.50
N ALA A 358 25.50 -9.30 8.87
CA ALA A 358 25.62 -10.39 9.84
C ALA A 358 25.10 -10.03 11.24
N GLY A 359 25.13 -8.75 11.61
CA GLY A 359 24.57 -8.25 12.87
C GLY A 359 23.13 -7.75 12.80
N ALA A 360 22.54 -7.65 11.60
CA ALA A 360 21.24 -7.02 11.38
C ALA A 360 20.16 -7.99 10.89
N ILE A 361 20.51 -9.08 10.22
CA ILE A 361 19.55 -10.01 9.63
C ILE A 361 19.75 -11.38 10.27
N ASP A 362 18.70 -11.96 10.84
CA ASP A 362 18.71 -13.34 11.34
C ASP A 362 18.29 -14.32 10.23
N PHE A 363 17.21 -13.99 9.52
CA PHE A 363 16.63 -14.88 8.50
C PHE A 363 16.34 -14.17 7.18
N VAL A 364 16.57 -14.89 6.08
CA VAL A 364 16.10 -14.54 4.75
C VAL A 364 15.04 -15.56 4.31
N VAL A 365 13.81 -15.10 4.09
CA VAL A 365 12.69 -15.91 3.59
C VAL A 365 12.55 -15.65 2.09
N PHE A 366 12.75 -16.66 1.26
CA PHE A 366 12.69 -16.53 -0.19
C PHE A 366 11.36 -17.05 -0.74
N VAL A 367 10.58 -16.15 -1.36
CA VAL A 367 9.26 -16.43 -1.93
C VAL A 367 9.37 -16.51 -3.45
N GLN A 368 8.88 -17.61 -4.03
CA GLN A 368 8.78 -17.82 -5.47
C GLN A 368 7.34 -17.73 -5.96
N LYS A 369 7.21 -17.41 -7.25
CA LYS A 369 5.97 -17.58 -8.02
C LYS A 369 6.22 -18.56 -9.16
N HIS A 370 5.38 -19.57 -9.29
CA HIS A 370 5.35 -20.47 -10.45
C HIS A 370 4.04 -20.26 -11.20
N ASN A 371 4.14 -19.83 -12.45
CA ASN A 371 2.99 -19.69 -13.33
C ASN A 371 2.87 -20.94 -14.21
N GLU A 372 1.91 -21.82 -13.87
CA GLU A 372 1.68 -23.06 -14.59
C GLU A 372 0.48 -22.98 -15.55
N TYR A 373 -0.05 -21.78 -15.84
CA TYR A 373 -1.23 -21.64 -16.73
C TYR A 373 -1.02 -22.29 -18.10
N HIS A 374 0.20 -22.22 -18.65
CA HIS A 374 0.54 -22.84 -19.93
C HIS A 374 0.44 -24.38 -19.92
N ALA A 375 0.51 -25.00 -18.74
CA ALA A 375 0.37 -26.45 -18.54
C ALA A 375 -1.01 -26.85 -18.01
N GLY A 376 -2.00 -25.93 -18.03
CA GLY A 376 -3.32 -26.15 -17.44
C GLY A 376 -3.34 -26.10 -15.90
N GLY A 377 -2.25 -25.66 -15.28
CA GLY A 377 -2.13 -25.45 -13.85
C GLY A 377 -2.62 -24.06 -13.42
N ARG A 378 -2.11 -23.59 -12.28
CA ARG A 378 -2.47 -22.28 -11.71
C ARG A 378 -1.23 -21.46 -11.36
N LEU A 379 -1.42 -20.17 -11.12
CA LEU A 379 -0.39 -19.37 -10.49
C LEU A 379 -0.24 -19.77 -9.01
N ARG A 380 0.94 -20.24 -8.63
CA ARG A 380 1.28 -20.57 -7.24
C ARG A 380 2.31 -19.57 -6.72
N ARG A 381 2.16 -19.17 -5.45
CA ARG A 381 3.15 -18.39 -4.70
C ARG A 381 3.48 -19.18 -3.45
N PHE A 382 4.75 -19.45 -3.19
CA PHE A 382 5.17 -20.28 -2.05
C PHE A 382 6.55 -19.88 -1.53
N VAL A 383 6.84 -20.22 -0.28
CA VAL A 383 8.17 -20.11 0.30
C VAL A 383 9.03 -21.25 -0.23
N ALA A 384 10.07 -20.91 -0.98
CA ALA A 384 10.98 -21.87 -1.59
C ALA A 384 12.14 -22.22 -0.66
N SER A 385 12.67 -21.25 0.08
CA SER A 385 13.70 -21.50 1.08
C SER A 385 13.73 -20.47 2.20
N ILE A 386 14.32 -20.87 3.33
CA ILE A 386 14.61 -20.00 4.47
C ILE A 386 16.07 -20.20 4.86
N ARG A 387 16.80 -19.10 4.91
CA ARG A 387 18.23 -19.06 5.20
C ARG A 387 18.49 -18.33 6.50
N GLU A 388 19.20 -18.97 7.41
CA GLU A 388 19.71 -18.39 8.66
C GLU A 388 21.08 -17.76 8.41
N VAL A 389 21.30 -16.58 8.98
CA VAL A 389 22.59 -15.90 9.01
C VAL A 389 23.32 -16.31 10.29
N ASN A 390 24.50 -16.92 10.14
CA ASN A 390 25.22 -17.55 11.25
C ASN A 390 26.46 -16.76 11.70
N GLY A 391 26.81 -15.68 10.99
CA GLY A 391 27.98 -14.87 11.27
C GLY A 391 28.68 -14.39 10.00
N ILE A 392 29.98 -14.11 10.12
CA ILE A 392 30.79 -13.53 9.04
C ILE A 392 32.23 -14.06 9.06
N ASP A 393 32.75 -14.35 7.87
CA ASP A 393 34.19 -14.58 7.61
C ASP A 393 34.52 -14.11 6.18
N GLY A 394 34.89 -12.84 6.03
CA GLY A 394 35.07 -12.14 4.74
C GLY A 394 33.77 -11.97 3.91
N ARG A 395 32.78 -12.82 4.15
CA ARG A 395 31.42 -12.82 3.61
C ARG A 395 30.45 -13.30 4.68
N VAL A 396 29.16 -13.03 4.50
CA VAL A 396 28.10 -13.55 5.37
C VAL A 396 28.10 -15.08 5.32
N LEU A 397 28.22 -15.71 6.50
CA LEU A 397 28.06 -17.14 6.69
C LEU A 397 26.57 -17.41 6.92
N SER A 398 26.02 -18.41 6.22
CA SER A 398 24.60 -18.72 6.30
C SER A 398 24.29 -20.18 6.00
N SER A 399 23.24 -20.70 6.62
CA SER A 399 22.71 -22.05 6.41
C SER A 399 21.31 -21.99 5.85
N GLU A 400 20.98 -22.83 4.88
CA GLU A 400 19.59 -22.96 4.41
C GLU A 400 18.86 -23.97 5.31
N VAL A 401 18.23 -23.45 6.37
CA VAL A 401 17.52 -24.24 7.38
C VAL A 401 16.26 -24.90 6.83
N PHE A 402 15.62 -24.24 5.85
CA PHE A 402 14.62 -24.87 5.00
C PHE A 402 15.01 -24.70 3.53
N ALA A 403 15.13 -25.79 2.78
CA ALA A 403 15.51 -25.79 1.37
C ALA A 403 14.35 -26.26 0.46
N PRO A 404 14.39 -25.97 -0.85
CA PRO A 404 13.33 -26.39 -1.76
C PRO A 404 13.22 -27.92 -1.81
N GLY A 405 12.04 -28.45 -1.51
CA GLY A 405 11.69 -29.86 -1.69
C GLY A 405 11.42 -30.23 -3.16
N PRO A 406 11.00 -31.48 -3.45
CA PRO A 406 10.71 -31.93 -4.81
C PRO A 406 9.62 -31.14 -5.54
N ASP A 407 8.69 -30.54 -4.79
CA ASP A 407 7.61 -29.67 -5.26
C ASP A 407 7.99 -28.17 -5.25
N GLY A 408 9.24 -27.86 -4.90
CA GLY A 408 9.78 -26.51 -4.75
C GLY A 408 9.45 -25.83 -3.42
N ILE A 409 8.57 -26.41 -2.59
CA ILE A 409 8.17 -25.82 -1.30
C ILE A 409 9.24 -26.12 -0.26
N ALA A 410 9.51 -25.13 0.60
CA ALA A 410 10.51 -25.23 1.66
C ALA A 410 10.25 -26.41 2.62
N GLN A 411 11.28 -27.24 2.83
CA GLN A 411 11.31 -28.36 3.77
C GLN A 411 12.56 -28.28 4.66
N PRO A 412 12.52 -28.80 5.91
CA PRO A 412 13.68 -28.79 6.78
C PRO A 412 14.91 -29.41 6.12
N ALA A 413 16.04 -28.71 6.15
CA ALA A 413 17.25 -29.12 5.43
C ALA A 413 18.53 -29.04 6.28
N ALA A 414 18.57 -28.16 7.28
CA ALA A 414 19.71 -28.03 8.19
C ALA A 414 19.25 -27.66 9.62
N PRO A 415 20.07 -27.94 10.65
CA PRO A 415 19.81 -27.47 12.00
C PRO A 415 19.75 -25.94 12.07
N ILE A 416 18.88 -25.43 12.93
CA ILE A 416 18.76 -24.00 13.23
C ILE A 416 19.76 -23.66 14.34
N ALA A 417 20.65 -22.68 14.12
CA ALA A 417 21.66 -22.29 15.10
C ALA A 417 21.04 -21.57 16.31
N CYS A 418 20.07 -20.69 16.09
CA CYS A 418 19.35 -19.98 17.17
C CYS A 418 18.15 -20.77 17.73
N ILE A 419 18.20 -22.10 17.75
CA ILE A 419 17.06 -22.96 18.15
C ILE A 419 16.58 -22.70 19.58
N ASP A 420 17.49 -22.35 20.49
CA ASP A 420 17.16 -22.07 21.89
C ASP A 420 16.24 -20.85 22.02
N ASP A 421 16.47 -19.80 21.23
CA ASP A 421 15.64 -18.59 21.20
C ASP A 421 14.22 -18.92 20.72
N LEU A 422 14.12 -19.77 19.68
CA LEU A 422 12.83 -20.20 19.14
C LEU A 422 12.08 -21.10 20.14
N THR A 423 12.81 -22.00 20.81
CA THR A 423 12.22 -22.91 21.80
C THR A 423 11.71 -22.15 23.03
N ALA A 424 12.40 -21.07 23.42
CA ALA A 424 11.96 -20.19 24.51
C ALA A 424 10.60 -19.52 24.26
N VAL A 425 10.21 -19.36 22.99
CA VAL A 425 8.89 -18.84 22.59
C VAL A 425 7.90 -19.93 22.15
N GLY A 426 8.23 -21.20 22.43
CA GLY A 426 7.33 -22.33 22.22
C GLY A 426 7.50 -23.08 20.89
N TYR A 427 8.56 -22.81 20.12
CA TYR A 427 8.86 -23.61 18.93
C TYR A 427 9.32 -25.03 19.32
N SER A 428 8.79 -26.03 18.64
CA SER A 428 9.26 -27.41 18.74
C SER A 428 9.49 -27.97 17.34
N PRO A 429 10.75 -28.30 16.97
CA PRO A 429 11.04 -28.97 15.70
C PRO A 429 10.17 -30.24 15.54
N GLY A 430 9.44 -30.35 14.43
CA GLY A 430 8.56 -31.48 14.13
C GLY A 430 7.13 -31.41 14.70
N TYR A 431 6.73 -30.35 15.41
CA TYR A 431 5.34 -30.14 15.79
C TYR A 431 4.60 -29.38 14.67
N ALA A 432 3.76 -30.08 13.91
CA ALA A 432 2.87 -29.45 12.94
C ALA A 432 1.92 -28.49 13.67
N PHE A 433 1.84 -27.24 13.17
CA PHE A 433 0.96 -26.17 13.68
C PHE A 433 -0.40 -26.74 14.12
N ALA A 434 -0.61 -26.86 15.44
CA ALA A 434 -1.87 -27.36 15.97
C ALA A 434 -2.91 -26.26 15.77
N GLN A 435 -3.89 -26.53 14.90
CA GLN A 435 -5.01 -25.64 14.65
C GLN A 435 -5.68 -25.21 15.97
N GLY A 436 -5.61 -23.91 16.24
CA GLY A 436 -6.56 -23.16 17.05
C GLY A 436 -6.65 -23.52 18.54
N VAL A 437 -6.07 -22.67 19.40
CA VAL A 437 -6.68 -22.39 20.71
C VAL A 437 -6.79 -20.87 20.88
N ARG A 438 -7.97 -20.39 20.47
CA ARG A 438 -8.73 -19.17 20.83
C ARG A 438 -8.03 -17.82 20.95
#